data_AF-A0A1J0KUJ0-F1
#
_entry.id   AF-A0A1J0KUJ0-F1
#
_cell.length_a   1.000
_cell.length_b   1.000
_cell.length_c   1.000
_cell.angle_alpha   90.00
_cell.angle_beta   90.00
_cell.angle_gamma   90.00
#
_symmetry.space_group_name_H-M   'P 1'
#
loop_
_entity.id
_entity.type
_entity.pdbx_description
1 polymer ?
#
loop_
_entity_poly.entity_id
_entity_poly.type
_entity_poly.pdbx_seq_one_letter_code
_entity_poly.pdbx_strand_id
1 'polypeptide(L)'
;MYNNKVKNLLSQLSKKDGIITVDQKLYKVEDSFSIIEMYVGKNISFRVWGDPYVVAMTKWLQGELKAKKVLSNIRLEELIGLFNIPDTKVRGAIQIMELIDKINER
;
A
#
# COMPACT_ATOMS: atom_id res chain seq x y z
N MET A 1 5.15 -15.55 -10.78
CA MET A 1 6.49 -15.23 -10.25
C MET A 1 6.55 -13.73 -10.03
N TYR A 2 7.10 -13.23 -8.91
CA TYR A 2 7.15 -11.78 -8.64
C TYR A 2 8.17 -11.05 -9.53
N ASN A 3 7.82 -9.86 -10.01
CA ASN A 3 8.76 -9.00 -10.74
C ASN A 3 9.83 -8.40 -9.80
N ASN A 4 10.86 -7.78 -10.37
CA ASN A 4 11.97 -7.21 -9.58
C ASN A 4 11.51 -6.08 -8.64
N LYS A 5 10.50 -5.29 -9.02
CA LYS A 5 9.96 -4.21 -8.20
C LYS A 5 9.33 -4.76 -6.92
N VAL A 6 8.48 -5.78 -7.04
CA VAL A 6 7.84 -6.46 -5.91
C VAL A 6 8.90 -7.06 -4.98
N LYS A 7 9.86 -7.81 -5.54
CA LYS A 7 10.94 -8.41 -4.75
C LYS A 7 11.75 -7.36 -3.97
N ASN A 8 12.10 -6.25 -4.63
CA ASN A 8 12.82 -5.15 -4.00
C ASN A 8 12.02 -4.53 -2.84
N LEU A 9 10.74 -4.21 -3.05
CA LEU A 9 9.89 -3.65 -2.00
C LEU A 9 9.74 -4.59 -0.80
N LEU A 10 9.55 -5.89 -1.07
CA LEU A 10 9.47 -6.90 0.00
C LEU A 10 10.77 -7.03 0.79
N SER A 11 11.93 -6.90 0.13
CA SER A 11 13.24 -6.92 0.82
C SER A 11 13.49 -5.70 1.71
N GLN A 12 12.78 -4.60 1.49
CA GLN A 12 12.88 -3.36 2.26
C GLN A 12 11.94 -3.32 3.48
N LEU A 13 11.14 -4.36 3.69
CA LEU A 13 10.27 -4.47 4.86
C LEU A 13 11.13 -4.53 6.12
N SER A 14 10.74 -3.73 7.12
CA SER A 14 11.43 -3.66 8.39
C SER A 14 10.44 -3.56 9.54
N LYS A 15 10.88 -3.91 10.75
CA LYS A 15 10.05 -3.73 11.96
C LYS A 15 9.62 -2.27 12.16
N LYS A 16 10.39 -1.30 11.65
CA LYS A 16 10.08 0.12 11.73
C LYS A 16 8.81 0.50 10.95
N ASP A 17 8.45 -0.26 9.93
CA ASP A 17 7.24 0.00 9.14
C ASP A 17 5.95 -0.20 9.95
N GLY A 18 5.99 -0.97 11.04
CA GLY A 18 4.84 -1.25 11.91
C GLY A 18 4.82 -0.47 13.23
N ILE A 19 5.73 0.49 13.45
CA ILE A 19 5.77 1.30 14.68
C ILE A 19 4.71 2.39 14.57
N ILE A 20 3.63 2.27 15.35
CA ILE A 20 2.51 3.21 15.33
C ILE A 20 2.70 4.24 16.44
N THR A 21 2.56 5.53 16.12
CA THR A 21 2.62 6.65 17.07
C THR A 21 1.26 7.32 17.22
N VAL A 22 1.05 8.00 18.34
CA VAL A 22 -0.26 8.58 18.74
C VAL A 22 -0.74 9.67 17.77
N ASP A 23 0.17 10.33 17.03
CA ASP A 23 -0.14 11.39 16.06
C ASP A 23 -0.65 10.86 14.70
N GLN A 24 -0.68 9.54 14.49
CA GLN A 24 -1.06 8.97 13.21
C GLN A 24 -2.57 8.70 13.13
N LYS A 25 -3.18 9.14 12.03
CA LYS A 25 -4.56 8.77 11.68
C LYS A 25 -4.59 7.42 10.97
N LEU A 26 -5.48 6.53 11.38
CA LEU A 26 -5.69 5.23 10.75
C LEU A 26 -6.59 5.36 9.51
N TYR A 27 -6.17 4.71 8.43
CA TYR A 27 -6.93 4.43 7.22
C TYR A 27 -6.93 2.92 7.01
N LYS A 28 -8.12 2.35 6.83
CA LYS A 28 -8.30 0.89 6.74
C LYS A 28 -9.14 0.52 5.52
N VAL A 29 -8.68 -0.51 4.81
CA VAL A 29 -9.42 -1.22 3.77
C VAL A 29 -9.35 -2.70 4.08
N GLU A 30 -10.48 -3.38 4.09
CA GLU A 30 -10.53 -4.82 4.36
C GLU A 30 -11.57 -5.52 3.50
N ASP A 31 -11.30 -6.79 3.21
CA ASP A 31 -12.27 -7.73 2.67
C ASP A 31 -12.03 -9.13 3.25
N SER A 32 -12.68 -10.14 2.68
CA SER A 32 -12.59 -11.53 3.17
C SER A 32 -11.20 -12.17 3.03
N PHE A 33 -10.26 -11.56 2.30
CA PHE A 33 -8.96 -12.15 2.00
C PHE A 33 -7.78 -11.31 2.50
N SER A 34 -7.98 -10.00 2.70
CA SER A 34 -6.92 -9.12 3.18
C SER A 34 -7.42 -7.93 3.96
N ILE A 35 -6.58 -7.50 4.91
CA ILE A 35 -6.75 -6.32 5.73
C ILE A 35 -5.51 -5.44 5.52
N ILE A 36 -5.73 -4.18 5.14
CA ILE A 36 -4.69 -3.16 4.96
C ILE A 36 -4.97 -2.02 5.93
N GLU A 37 -4.03 -1.78 6.83
CA GLU A 37 -4.05 -0.64 7.75
C GLU A 37 -2.88 0.27 7.45
N MET A 38 -3.16 1.56 7.22
CA MET A 38 -2.14 2.59 7.03
C MET A 38 -2.34 3.72 8.04
N TYR A 39 -1.29 4.06 8.75
CA TYR A 39 -1.25 5.06 9.80
C TYR A 39 -0.46 6.25 9.29
N VAL A 40 -1.14 7.39 9.07
CA VAL A 40 -0.57 8.59 8.45
C VAL A 40 -0.51 9.74 9.45
N GLY A 41 0.71 10.16 9.79
CA GLY A 41 1.03 11.30 10.65
C GLY A 41 2.35 11.95 10.20
N LYS A 42 3.20 12.38 11.15
CA LYS A 42 4.59 12.77 10.79
C LYS A 42 5.39 11.60 10.23
N ASN A 43 5.10 10.41 10.74
CA ASN A 43 5.60 9.14 10.22
C ASN A 43 4.47 8.41 9.50
N ILE A 44 4.83 7.46 8.63
CA ILE A 44 3.88 6.60 7.94
C ILE A 44 4.21 5.15 8.25
N SER A 45 3.24 4.46 8.83
CA SER A 45 3.36 3.08 9.30
C SER A 45 2.21 2.26 8.70
N PHE A 46 2.37 0.95 8.59
CA PHE A 46 1.33 0.10 8.04
C PHE A 46 1.35 -1.31 8.65
N ARG A 47 0.21 -1.99 8.54
CA ARG A 47 0.04 -3.42 8.80
C ARG A 47 -0.76 -4.02 7.65
N VAL A 48 -0.34 -5.19 7.21
CA VAL A 48 -1.01 -5.92 6.13
C VAL A 48 -1.15 -7.37 6.54
N TRP A 49 -2.38 -7.86 6.48
CA TRP A 49 -2.68 -9.28 6.44
C TRP A 49 -3.18 -9.58 5.04
N GLY A 50 -2.38 -10.24 4.21
CA GLY A 50 -2.70 -10.41 2.80
C GLY A 50 -1.54 -11.04 2.03
N ASP A 51 -1.69 -11.13 0.72
CA ASP A 51 -0.65 -11.69 -0.13
C ASP A 51 0.51 -10.71 -0.38
N PRO A 52 1.67 -11.21 -0.88
CA PRO A 52 2.85 -10.37 -1.05
C PRO A 52 2.70 -9.22 -2.04
N TYR A 53 1.76 -9.25 -3.01
CA TYR A 53 1.51 -8.09 -3.86
C TYR A 53 0.89 -6.95 -3.06
N VAL A 54 -0.09 -7.27 -2.20
CA VAL A 54 -0.71 -6.27 -1.32
C VAL A 54 0.35 -5.65 -0.42
N VAL A 55 1.18 -6.48 0.23
CA VAL A 55 2.28 -6.00 1.08
C VAL A 55 3.24 -5.08 0.31
N ALA A 56 3.66 -5.49 -0.89
CA ALA A 56 4.58 -4.69 -1.71
C ALA A 56 3.95 -3.35 -2.15
N MET A 57 2.68 -3.36 -2.55
CA MET A 57 1.96 -2.13 -2.93
C MET A 57 1.76 -1.20 -1.73
N THR A 58 1.44 -1.72 -0.54
CA THR A 58 1.35 -0.91 0.68
C THR A 58 2.70 -0.30 1.04
N LYS A 59 3.81 -1.06 0.91
CA LYS A 59 5.17 -0.54 1.13
C LYS A 59 5.53 0.56 0.14
N TRP A 60 5.17 0.39 -1.12
CA TRP A 60 5.34 1.42 -2.14
C TRP A 60 4.54 2.69 -1.80
N LEU A 61 3.26 2.54 -1.47
CA LEU A 61 2.38 3.64 -1.08
C LEU A 61 2.95 4.41 0.13
N GLN A 62 3.44 3.69 1.15
CA GLN A 62 4.15 4.29 2.28
C GLN A 62 5.33 5.17 1.83
N GLY A 63 6.11 4.71 0.84
CA GLY A 63 7.23 5.46 0.27
C GLY A 63 6.77 6.71 -0.49
N GLU A 64 5.75 6.61 -1.33
CA GLU A 64 5.22 7.74 -2.10
C GLU A 64 4.63 8.83 -1.18
N LEU A 65 3.90 8.43 -0.14
CA LEU A 65 3.36 9.36 0.85
C LEU A 65 4.46 10.03 1.69
N LYS A 66 5.53 9.30 2.04
CA LYS A 66 6.73 9.87 2.70
C LYS A 66 7.41 10.92 1.82
N ALA A 67 7.43 10.68 0.51
CA ALA A 67 7.92 11.63 -0.48
C ALA A 67 6.95 12.79 -0.76
N LYS A 68 5.79 12.85 -0.08
CA LYS A 68 4.73 13.85 -0.25
C LYS A 68 4.25 13.98 -1.70
N LYS A 69 4.25 12.88 -2.45
CA LYS A 69 3.75 12.86 -3.82
C LYS A 69 2.21 12.87 -3.82
N VAL A 70 1.65 13.57 -4.80
CA VAL A 70 0.20 13.59 -5.05
C VAL A 70 -0.16 12.31 -5.79
N LEU A 71 -1.02 11.49 -5.17
CA LEU A 71 -1.45 10.19 -5.71
C LEU A 71 -2.87 10.21 -6.27
N SER A 72 -3.55 11.35 -6.28
CA SER A 72 -4.95 11.50 -6.72
C SER A 72 -5.22 11.10 -8.16
N ASN A 73 -4.18 11.03 -9.00
CA ASN A 73 -4.33 10.80 -10.45
C ASN A 73 -3.86 9.42 -10.89
N ILE A 74 -3.38 8.57 -9.97
CA ILE A 74 -2.93 7.23 -10.35
C ILE A 74 -4.14 6.40 -10.78
N ARG A 75 -4.01 5.70 -11.90
CA ARG A 75 -5.06 4.80 -12.39
C ARG A 75 -4.79 3.35 -11.98
N LEU A 76 -5.85 2.56 -11.90
CA LEU A 76 -5.74 1.13 -11.56
C LEU A 76 -4.83 0.38 -12.54
N GLU A 77 -4.93 0.68 -13.84
CA GLU A 77 -4.12 0.06 -14.90
C GLU A 77 -2.63 0.39 -14.76
N GLU A 78 -2.32 1.61 -14.32
CA GLU A 78 -0.94 2.03 -14.05
C GLU A 78 -0.38 1.26 -12.86
N LEU A 79 -1.17 1.07 -11.80
CA LEU A 79 -0.77 0.26 -10.65
C LEU A 79 -0.57 -1.22 -11.04
N ILE A 80 -1.48 -1.79 -11.82
CA ILE A 80 -1.35 -3.16 -12.34
C ILE A 80 -0.08 -3.30 -13.17
N GLY A 81 0.19 -2.36 -14.09
CA GLY A 81 1.38 -2.35 -14.94
C GLY A 81 2.68 -2.19 -14.14
N LEU A 82 2.71 -1.28 -13.16
CA LEU A 82 3.87 -1.03 -12.30
C LEU A 82 4.31 -2.30 -11.54
N PHE A 83 3.36 -3.09 -11.08
CA PHE A 83 3.62 -4.29 -10.28
C PHE A 83 3.55 -5.59 -11.11
N ASN A 84 3.21 -5.50 -12.39
CA ASN A 84 2.93 -6.62 -13.28
C ASN A 84 2.00 -7.64 -12.61
N ILE A 85 0.87 -7.14 -12.09
CA ILE A 85 -0.06 -7.93 -11.28
C ILE A 85 -0.79 -8.91 -12.19
N PRO A 86 -0.80 -10.22 -11.87
CA PRO A 86 -1.61 -11.16 -12.63
C PRO A 86 -3.10 -10.92 -12.39
N ASP A 87 -3.94 -11.21 -13.37
CA ASP A 87 -5.40 -10.96 -13.32
C ASP A 87 -6.07 -11.50 -12.05
N THR A 88 -5.64 -12.67 -11.59
CA THR A 88 -6.13 -13.32 -10.35
C THR A 88 -5.84 -12.54 -9.06
N LYS A 89 -5.03 -11.48 -9.12
CA LYS A 89 -4.58 -10.66 -7.99
C LYS A 89 -4.95 -9.18 -8.11
N VAL A 90 -5.70 -8.79 -9.15
CA VAL A 90 -6.15 -7.41 -9.38
C VAL A 90 -6.95 -6.85 -8.20
N ARG A 91 -7.69 -7.70 -7.48
CA ARG A 91 -8.39 -7.33 -6.23
C ARG A 91 -7.49 -6.59 -5.24
N GLY A 92 -6.25 -7.02 -5.06
CA GLY A 92 -5.31 -6.37 -4.17
C GLY A 92 -4.95 -4.94 -4.63
N ALA A 93 -4.90 -4.71 -5.95
CA ALA A 93 -4.66 -3.38 -6.51
C ALA A 93 -5.86 -2.45 -6.28
N ILE A 94 -7.09 -2.98 -6.40
CA ILE A 94 -8.32 -2.23 -6.10
C ILE A 94 -8.34 -1.78 -4.64
N GLN A 95 -7.97 -2.65 -3.69
CA GLN A 95 -7.89 -2.26 -2.27
C GLN A 95 -6.87 -1.14 -2.02
N ILE A 96 -5.78 -1.12 -2.78
CA ILE A 96 -4.77 -0.05 -2.68
C ILE A 96 -5.31 1.26 -3.26
N MET A 97 -6.07 1.21 -4.35
CA MET A 97 -6.76 2.38 -4.90
C MET A 97 -7.75 2.96 -3.89
N GLU A 98 -8.60 2.13 -3.30
CA GLU A 98 -9.55 2.58 -2.26
C GLU A 98 -8.83 3.20 -1.05
N LEU A 99 -7.67 2.65 -0.67
CA LEU A 99 -6.87 3.20 0.41
C LEU A 99 -6.30 4.58 0.05
N ILE A 100 -5.85 4.76 -1.20
CA ILE A 100 -5.37 6.06 -1.72
C ILE A 100 -6.50 7.09 -1.69
N ASP A 101 -7.70 6.72 -2.15
CA ASP A 101 -8.87 7.61 -2.17
C ASP A 101 -9.22 8.06 -0.74
N LYS A 102 -9.33 7.11 0.20
CA LYS A 102 -9.56 7.42 1.62
C LYS A 102 -8.51 8.36 2.23
N ILE A 103 -7.25 8.24 1.82
CA ILE A 103 -6.17 9.12 2.29
C ILE A 103 -6.26 10.52 1.67
N ASN A 104 -6.70 10.62 0.42
CA ASN A 104 -6.81 11.87 -0.34
C ASN A 104 -8.10 12.65 -0.10
N GLU A 105 -9.19 12.05 0.41
CA GLU A 105 -10.41 12.74 0.87
C GLU A 105 -10.18 13.66 2.11
N ARG A 106 -8.94 14.09 2.32
CA ARG A 106 -8.43 14.83 3.47
C ARG A 106 -8.11 16.26 3.09
#